data_AF-Q4SNW8-F1
#
_entry.id   AF-Q4SNW8-F1
#
_cell.length_a   1.000
_cell.length_b   1.000
_cell.length_c   1.000
_cell.angle_alpha   90.00
_cell.angle_beta   90.00
_cell.angle_gamma   90.00
#
_symmetry.space_group_name_H-M   'P 1'
#
loop_
_entity.id
_entity.type
_entity.pdbx_description
1 polymer ?
#
loop_
_entity_poly.entity_id
_entity_poly.type
_entity_poly.pdbx_seq_one_letter_code
_entity_poly.pdbx_strand_id
1 'polypeptide(L)'
;MGGDHGHGKISMPDWRQWKTEGTPLEFTQKRLAARGLKDPWARNEAWRYSGGFARAVTLSDVLFRGFKWGFAAFTVALAVEYAL
;
A
#
# COMPACT_ATOMS: atom_id res chain seq x y z
N MET A 1 15.82 -39.69 -8.63
CA MET A 1 16.44 -38.36 -8.43
C MET A 1 15.32 -37.33 -8.57
N GLY A 2 14.73 -36.90 -7.46
CA GLY A 2 13.69 -35.86 -7.43
C GLY A 2 14.17 -34.75 -6.52
N GLY A 3 14.49 -33.60 -7.11
CA GLY A 3 14.98 -32.42 -6.39
C GLY A 3 13.84 -31.75 -5.65
N ASP A 4 14.02 -31.59 -4.34
CA ASP A 4 13.15 -30.79 -3.49
C ASP A 4 13.28 -29.32 -3.91
N HIS A 5 12.19 -28.72 -4.40
CA HIS A 5 12.16 -27.33 -4.82
C HIS A 5 12.18 -26.43 -3.59
N GLY A 6 13.39 -26.03 -3.18
CA GLY A 6 13.70 -25.28 -1.96
C GLY A 6 13.16 -23.85 -1.95
N HIS A 7 11.88 -23.70 -1.62
CA HIS A 7 11.39 -22.50 -0.94
C HIS A 7 11.41 -22.79 0.57
N GLY A 8 12.46 -22.31 1.26
CA GLY A 8 12.56 -22.44 2.71
C GLY A 8 11.28 -21.95 3.40
N LYS A 9 10.92 -22.58 4.52
CA LYS A 9 9.72 -22.23 5.29
C LYS A 9 9.72 -20.74 5.62
N ILE A 10 8.70 -20.02 5.16
CA ILE A 10 8.55 -18.59 5.44
C ILE A 10 8.35 -18.41 6.95
N SER A 11 9.22 -17.63 7.58
CA SER A 11 9.05 -17.23 8.96
C SER A 11 7.97 -16.15 9.05
N MET A 12 6.94 -16.38 9.87
CA MET A 12 5.91 -15.39 10.12
C MET A 12 6.53 -14.20 10.86
N PRO A 13 6.24 -12.95 10.46
CA PRO A 13 6.76 -11.80 11.18
C PRO A 13 6.13 -11.69 12.59
N ASP A 14 6.80 -10.98 13.50
CA ASP A 14 6.34 -10.83 14.88
C ASP A 14 4.96 -10.14 14.91
N TRP A 15 4.00 -10.77 15.58
CA TRP A 15 2.63 -10.26 15.69
C TRP A 15 2.56 -8.92 16.44
N ARG A 16 3.54 -8.61 17.30
CA ARG A 16 3.60 -7.37 18.09
C ARG A 16 3.84 -6.12 17.24
N GLN A 17 4.30 -6.29 15.99
CA GLN A 17 4.52 -5.16 15.09
C GLN A 17 3.20 -4.53 14.60
N TRP A 18 2.10 -5.30 14.62
CA TRP A 18 0.80 -4.81 14.15
C TRP A 18 0.13 -4.00 15.25
N LYS A 19 -0.01 -2.70 14.99
CA LYS A 19 -0.58 -1.71 15.90
C LYS A 19 -1.71 -0.95 15.21
N THR A 20 -2.72 -0.55 15.97
CA THR A 20 -3.86 0.20 15.42
C THR A 20 -3.55 1.69 15.26
N GLU A 21 -2.59 2.21 16.03
CA GLU A 21 -2.18 3.62 15.98
C GLU A 21 -1.68 4.02 14.58
N GLY A 22 -2.11 5.18 14.08
CA GLY A 22 -1.74 5.68 12.76
C GLY A 22 -2.47 5.00 11.59
N THR A 23 -3.29 3.99 11.84
CA THR A 23 -4.16 3.37 10.83
C THR A 23 -5.57 3.98 10.88
N PRO A 24 -6.38 3.83 9.81
CA PRO A 24 -7.79 4.22 9.85
C PRO A 24 -8.60 3.55 10.97
N LEU A 25 -8.16 2.40 11.48
CA LEU A 25 -8.82 1.67 12.57
C LEU A 25 -8.75 2.43 13.89
N GLU A 26 -7.75 3.29 14.11
CA GLU A 26 -7.68 4.15 15.31
C GLU A 26 -8.92 5.06 15.40
N PHE A 27 -9.36 5.58 14.26
CA PHE A 27 -10.54 6.43 14.18
C PHE A 27 -11.84 5.66 14.44
N THR A 28 -11.94 4.44 13.90
CA THR A 28 -13.05 3.52 14.19
C THR A 28 -13.09 3.19 15.69
N GLN A 29 -11.93 2.92 16.30
CA GLN A 29 -11.82 2.64 17.73
C GLN A 29 -12.27 3.83 18.58
N LYS A 30 -11.88 5.07 18.23
CA LYS A 30 -12.35 6.29 18.88
C LYS A 30 -13.87 6.45 18.81
N ARG A 31 -14.47 6.17 17.63
CA ARG A 31 -15.93 6.23 17.43
C ARG A 31 -16.69 5.17 18.22
N LEU A 32 -16.15 3.96 18.31
CA LEU A 32 -16.73 2.88 19.12
C LEU A 32 -16.62 3.22 20.61
N ALA A 33 -15.48 3.71 21.06
CA ALA A 33 -15.26 4.11 22.45
C ALA A 33 -16.23 5.21 22.89
N ALA A 34 -16.54 6.17 22.02
CA ALA A 34 -17.55 7.20 22.28
C ALA A 34 -18.97 6.63 22.52
N ARG A 35 -19.22 5.38 22.11
CA ARG A 35 -20.47 4.64 22.33
C ARG A 35 -20.35 3.59 23.44
N GLY A 36 -19.23 3.57 24.18
CA GLY A 36 -18.95 2.54 25.18
C GLY A 36 -18.61 1.17 24.59
N LEU A 37 -18.27 1.09 23.30
CA LEU A 37 -17.94 -0.15 22.60
C LEU A 37 -16.42 -0.27 22.35
N LYS A 38 -15.94 -1.51 22.25
CA LYS A 38 -14.54 -1.82 21.94
C LYS A 38 -14.48 -2.95 20.92
N ASP A 39 -13.75 -2.75 19.83
CA ASP A 39 -13.49 -3.79 18.84
C ASP A 39 -12.29 -4.65 19.25
N PRO A 40 -12.46 -5.97 19.48
CA PRO A 40 -11.37 -6.88 19.80
C PRO A 40 -10.51 -7.26 18.58
N TRP A 41 -10.99 -7.04 17.35
CA TRP A 41 -10.33 -7.47 16.11
C TRP A 41 -9.49 -6.39 15.43
N ALA A 42 -9.52 -5.15 15.91
CA ALA A 42 -8.82 -4.03 15.28
C ALA A 42 -7.32 -4.30 15.01
N ARG A 43 -6.62 -4.97 15.94
CA ARG A 43 -5.20 -5.33 15.73
C ARG A 43 -5.00 -6.40 14.65
N ASN A 44 -5.95 -7.32 14.51
CA ASN A 44 -5.89 -8.35 13.48
C ASN A 44 -6.07 -7.78 12.07
N GLU A 45 -6.75 -6.64 11.94
CA GLU A 45 -6.94 -5.97 10.65
C GLU A 45 -5.91 -4.88 10.36
N ALA A 46 -5.15 -4.44 11.37
CA ALA A 46 -4.19 -3.35 11.27
C ALA A 46 -3.12 -3.57 10.18
N TRP A 47 -2.70 -4.82 9.94
CA TRP A 47 -1.70 -5.13 8.92
C TRP A 47 -2.13 -4.71 7.51
N ARG A 48 -3.44 -4.69 7.22
CA ARG A 48 -3.98 -4.27 5.91
C ARG A 48 -3.69 -2.80 5.60
N TYR A 49 -3.55 -1.99 6.64
CA TYR A 49 -3.34 -0.54 6.56
C TYR A 49 -1.93 -0.13 7.00
N SER A 50 -1.02 -1.10 7.12
CA SER A 50 0.35 -0.89 7.59
C SER A 50 1.38 -1.22 6.50
N GLY A 51 2.61 -0.77 6.68
CA GLY A 51 3.71 -1.09 5.77
C GLY A 51 3.47 -0.60 4.34
N GLY A 52 3.77 -1.43 3.33
CA GLY A 52 3.67 -1.08 1.92
C GLY A 52 2.25 -0.75 1.42
N PHE A 53 1.22 -1.13 2.17
CA PHE A 53 -0.18 -0.86 1.85
C PHE A 53 -0.78 0.31 2.65
N ALA A 54 0.03 1.01 3.46
CA ALA A 54 -0.45 2.12 4.28
C ALA A 54 -0.97 3.31 3.47
N ARG A 55 -0.44 3.52 2.25
CA ARG A 55 -0.90 4.58 1.35
C ARG A 55 -2.06 4.06 0.50
N ALA A 56 -3.22 4.69 0.66
CA ALA A 56 -4.35 4.46 -0.24
C ALA A 56 -4.02 4.93 -1.66
N VAL A 57 -4.27 4.07 -2.65
CA VAL A 57 -4.14 4.42 -4.06
C VAL A 57 -5.26 5.37 -4.44
N THR A 58 -4.90 6.54 -4.97
CA THR A 58 -5.87 7.51 -5.47
C THR A 58 -6.19 7.26 -6.94
N LEU A 59 -7.35 7.75 -7.43
CA LEU A 59 -7.70 7.63 -8.84
C LEU A 59 -6.65 8.30 -9.76
N SER A 60 -6.08 9.44 -9.33
CA SER A 60 -5.01 10.12 -10.05
C SER A 60 -3.72 9.30 -10.12
N ASP A 61 -3.40 8.54 -9.06
CA ASP A 61 -2.22 7.64 -9.06
C ASP A 61 -2.36 6.56 -10.14
N VAL A 62 -3.60 6.13 -10.45
CA VAL A 62 -3.88 5.16 -11.51
C VAL A 62 -3.92 5.82 -12.88
N LEU A 63 -4.70 6.91 -13.02
CA LEU A 63 -4.92 7.58 -14.30
C LEU A 63 -3.64 8.18 -14.89
N PHE A 64 -2.82 8.83 -14.05
CA PHE A 64 -1.59 9.51 -14.48
C PHE A 64 -0.34 8.66 -14.26
N ARG A 65 -0.50 7.34 -14.03
CA ARG A 65 0.63 6.43 -13.91
C ARG A 65 1.44 6.42 -15.21
N GLY A 66 2.69 6.86 -15.13
CA GLY A 66 3.59 6.94 -16.30
C GLY A 66 3.46 8.22 -17.14
N PHE A 67 2.48 9.08 -16.85
CA PHE A 67 2.25 10.31 -17.63
C PHE A 67 3.49 11.22 -17.68
N LYS A 68 4.25 11.33 -16.57
CA LYS A 68 5.47 12.17 -16.52
C LYS A 68 6.50 11.77 -17.57
N TRP A 69 6.79 10.48 -17.69
CA TRP A 69 7.76 9.97 -18.66
C TRP A 69 7.20 9.98 -20.08
N GLY A 70 5.91 9.66 -20.24
CA GLY A 70 5.23 9.77 -21.52
C GLY A 70 5.26 11.19 -22.08
N PHE A 71 4.98 12.19 -21.24
CA PHE A 71 5.00 13.60 -21.63
C PHE A 71 6.42 14.10 -21.97
N ALA A 72 7.42 13.64 -21.22
CA ALA A 72 8.82 13.95 -21.53
C ALA A 72 9.23 13.39 -22.91
N ALA A 73 8.93 12.11 -23.17
CA ALA A 73 9.22 11.47 -24.46
C ALA A 73 8.46 12.15 -25.61
N PHE A 74 7.19 12.49 -25.40
CA PHE A 74 6.37 13.24 -26.36
C PHE A 74 6.98 14.60 -26.70
N THR A 75 7.43 15.35 -25.71
CA THR A 75 8.05 16.67 -25.93
C THR A 75 9.36 16.55 -26.71
N VAL A 76 10.19 15.55 -26.41
CA VAL A 76 11.42 15.27 -27.17
C VAL A 76 11.09 14.91 -28.62
N ALA A 77 10.09 14.06 -28.84
CA ALA A 77 9.66 13.69 -30.19
C ALA A 77 9.21 14.92 -30.99
N LEU A 78 8.38 15.79 -30.42
CA LEU A 78 7.97 17.04 -31.06
C LEU A 78 9.16 17.96 -31.39
N ALA A 79 10.12 18.07 -30.48
CA ALA A 79 11.31 18.90 -30.71
C ALA A 79 12.16 18.34 -31.87
N VAL A 80 12.29 17.02 -31.96
CA VAL A 80 13.00 16.35 -33.06
C VAL A 80 12.25 16.54 -34.38
N GLU A 81 10.93 16.34 -34.41
CA GLU A 81 10.10 16.56 -35.59
C GLU A 81 10.08 18.01 -36.07
N TYR A 82 10.24 18.97 -35.16
CA TYR A 82 10.29 20.39 -35.53
C TYR A 82 11.68 20.83 -36.03
N ALA A 83 12.74 20.19 -35.55
CA ALA A 83 14.12 20.57 -35.88
C ALA A 83 14.68 19.87 -37.13
N LEU A 84 14.13 18.71 -37.52
CA LEU A 84 14.45 17.96 -38.73
C LEU A 84 13.45 18.26 -39.86
#